data_AF-I0X6W5-F1
#
_entry.id   AF-I0X6W5-F1
#
_cell.length_a   1.000
_cell.length_b   1.000
_cell.length_c   1.000
_cell.angle_alpha   90.00
_cell.angle_beta   90.00
_cell.angle_gamma   90.00
#
_symmetry.space_group_name_H-M   'P 1'
#
loop_
_entity.id
_entity.type
_entity.pdbx_description
1 polymer ?
#
loop_
_entity_poly.entity_id
_entity_poly.type
_entity_poly.pdbx_seq_one_letter_code
_entity_poly.pdbx_strand_id
1 'polypeptide(L)'
;MDKQSYYENLIKAVIDASVADTWDLAVLEWEIVDCTEDDSVSSQCVCKHEGLRYLYKIRNTNNKNILFPIGSTCIKKFGRDDLDEELSVMEQMFSLLHAVERHERIELSSKYFSRKLLEYLYDKDVFVPNKFNDFDGYNDYEFLLKIFNKVNKADISEAQHRKTTAIIMKSILPYLRSKLLILRK
;
A
#
# COMPACT_ATOMS: atom_id res chain seq x y z
N MET A 1 28.50 -10.74 -0.49
CA MET A 1 28.16 -10.24 0.86
C MET A 1 27.06 -11.14 1.41
N ASP A 2 27.25 -11.72 2.59
CA ASP A 2 26.41 -12.83 3.08
C ASP A 2 25.08 -12.35 3.70
N LYS A 3 24.03 -13.18 3.69
CA LYS A 3 22.67 -12.82 4.20
C LYS A 3 22.68 -12.33 5.65
N GLN A 4 23.60 -12.86 6.45
CA GLN A 4 23.80 -12.52 7.85
C GLN A 4 24.22 -11.04 8.02
N SER A 5 25.08 -10.53 7.15
CA SER A 5 25.58 -9.14 7.21
C SER A 5 24.48 -8.10 6.96
N TYR A 6 23.54 -8.37 6.05
CA TYR A 6 22.41 -7.45 5.82
C TYR A 6 21.48 -7.36 7.03
N TYR A 7 21.28 -8.47 7.76
CA TYR A 7 20.41 -8.46 8.93
C TYR A 7 21.05 -7.70 10.09
N GLU A 8 22.35 -7.90 10.31
CA GLU A 8 23.12 -7.15 11.32
C GLU A 8 23.12 -5.64 11.04
N ASN A 9 23.30 -5.24 9.77
CA ASN A 9 23.22 -3.84 9.36
C ASN A 9 21.83 -3.24 9.64
N LEU A 10 20.76 -4.01 9.38
CA LEU A 10 19.39 -3.58 9.68
C LEU A 10 19.19 -3.39 11.19
N ILE A 11 19.56 -4.40 12.00
CA ILE A 11 19.44 -4.34 13.45
C ILE A 11 20.15 -3.10 13.99
N LYS A 12 21.41 -2.90 13.58
CA LYS A 12 22.21 -1.76 14.00
C LYS A 12 21.54 -0.43 13.62
N ALA A 13 21.10 -0.29 12.37
CA ALA A 13 20.46 0.95 11.91
C ALA A 13 19.16 1.27 12.68
N VAL A 14 18.36 0.25 12.99
CA VAL A 14 17.12 0.41 13.76
C VAL A 14 17.42 0.77 15.21
N ILE A 15 18.32 0.05 15.88
CA ILE A 15 18.69 0.33 17.28
C ILE A 15 19.34 1.70 17.42
N ASP A 16 20.32 2.04 16.57
CA ASP A 16 21.02 3.33 16.61
C ASP A 16 20.07 4.53 16.44
N ALA A 17 18.93 4.32 15.77
CA ALA A 17 17.92 5.36 15.51
C ALA A 17 16.70 5.28 16.44
N SER A 18 16.62 4.29 17.33
CA SER A 18 15.48 4.10 18.26
C SER A 18 15.75 4.71 19.65
N VAL A 19 14.72 4.81 20.46
CA VAL A 19 14.86 5.11 21.90
C VAL A 19 15.25 3.84 22.65
N ALA A 20 14.64 2.70 22.31
CA ALA A 20 15.03 1.40 22.84
C ALA A 20 16.39 0.91 22.31
N ASP A 21 17.08 0.13 23.15
CA ASP A 21 18.42 -0.43 22.89
C ASP A 21 18.40 -1.94 22.53
N THR A 22 17.21 -2.54 22.48
CA THR A 22 16.99 -3.94 22.10
C THR A 22 16.10 -4.03 20.88
N TRP A 23 16.36 -5.01 20.01
CA TRP A 23 15.62 -5.18 18.74
C TRP A 23 14.11 -5.31 18.95
N ASP A 24 13.69 -6.19 19.87
CA ASP A 24 12.27 -6.50 20.11
C ASP A 24 11.46 -5.28 20.56
N LEU A 25 12.07 -4.33 21.26
CA LEU A 25 11.43 -3.07 21.65
C LEU A 25 11.56 -2.01 20.56
N ALA A 26 12.75 -1.90 19.93
CA ALA A 26 13.03 -0.89 18.94
C ALA A 26 12.10 -0.97 17.73
N VAL A 27 11.76 -2.17 17.25
CA VAL A 27 10.88 -2.35 16.07
C VAL A 27 9.43 -1.88 16.31
N LEU A 28 9.01 -1.77 17.57
CA LEU A 28 7.67 -1.29 17.93
C LEU A 28 7.53 0.23 17.79
N GLU A 29 8.64 0.95 17.65
CA GLU A 29 8.65 2.42 17.65
C GLU A 29 8.42 3.03 16.26
N TRP A 30 8.24 2.23 15.20
CA TRP A 30 8.28 2.73 13.82
C TRP A 30 6.90 2.76 13.13
N GLU A 31 6.65 3.76 12.31
CA GLU A 31 5.48 3.86 11.43
C GLU A 31 5.94 4.12 9.98
N ILE A 32 5.22 3.62 8.99
CA ILE A 32 5.47 3.99 7.59
C ILE A 32 4.85 5.37 7.35
N VAL A 33 5.65 6.29 6.81
CA VAL A 33 5.19 7.67 6.56
C VAL A 33 5.15 8.02 5.08
N ASP A 34 5.86 7.27 4.24
CA ASP A 34 5.96 7.55 2.81
C ASP A 34 6.46 6.32 2.05
N CYS A 35 6.13 6.25 0.76
CA CYS A 35 6.69 5.26 -0.16
C CYS A 35 6.81 5.84 -1.56
N THR A 36 8.00 5.73 -2.14
CA THR A 36 8.30 6.16 -3.50
C THR A 36 8.83 4.98 -4.32
N GLU A 37 8.68 5.06 -5.64
CA GLU A 37 9.24 4.07 -6.55
C GLU A 37 10.58 4.56 -7.11
N ASP A 38 11.56 3.65 -7.22
CA ASP A 38 12.83 3.87 -7.89
C ASP A 38 12.90 3.03 -9.17
N ASP A 39 12.57 3.66 -10.29
CA ASP A 39 12.60 3.04 -11.62
C ASP A 39 14.01 2.59 -12.04
N SER A 40 15.05 3.26 -11.55
CA SER A 40 16.45 2.91 -11.85
C SER A 40 16.94 1.70 -11.05
N VAL A 41 16.23 1.40 -9.95
CA VAL A 41 16.58 0.34 -8.99
C VAL A 41 18.01 0.48 -8.45
N SER A 42 18.52 1.72 -8.40
CA SER A 42 19.90 2.03 -8.00
C SER A 42 20.04 2.36 -6.52
N SER A 43 18.93 2.61 -5.83
CA SER A 43 18.92 2.95 -4.41
C SER A 43 19.35 1.77 -3.54
N GLN A 44 20.04 2.12 -2.45
CA GLN A 44 20.55 1.16 -1.47
C GLN A 44 19.79 1.28 -0.15
N CYS A 45 19.26 0.17 0.35
CA CYS A 45 18.53 0.07 1.61
C CYS A 45 19.43 0.47 2.79
N VAL A 46 18.82 0.86 3.92
CA VAL A 46 19.50 0.97 5.22
C VAL A 46 20.33 -0.27 5.58
N CYS A 47 19.87 -1.47 5.19
CA CYS A 47 20.60 -2.72 5.43
C CYS A 47 21.81 -2.93 4.49
N LYS A 48 22.01 -2.05 3.51
CA LYS A 48 22.99 -2.10 2.40
C LYS A 48 22.65 -3.02 1.23
N HIS A 49 21.45 -3.59 1.20
CA HIS A 49 20.96 -4.31 0.02
C HIS A 49 20.59 -3.32 -1.10
N GLU A 50 20.99 -3.63 -2.33
CA GLU A 50 20.66 -2.86 -3.54
C GLU A 50 19.50 -3.53 -4.29
N GLY A 51 19.03 -2.93 -5.39
CA GLY A 51 17.98 -3.56 -6.20
C GLY A 51 16.57 -3.37 -5.65
N LEU A 52 16.32 -2.27 -4.93
CA LEU A 52 14.99 -1.95 -4.40
C LEU A 52 14.19 -1.15 -5.42
N ARG A 53 12.99 -1.64 -5.74
CA ARG A 53 12.03 -0.89 -6.54
C ARG A 53 11.16 0.05 -5.71
N TYR A 54 10.74 -0.37 -4.53
CA TYR A 54 9.90 0.44 -3.63
C TYR A 54 10.74 0.88 -2.43
N LEU A 55 10.81 2.19 -2.22
CA LEU A 55 11.59 2.85 -1.19
C LEU A 55 10.65 3.40 -0.13
N TYR A 56 10.57 2.70 1.00
CA TYR A 56 9.76 3.15 2.12
C TYR A 56 10.57 4.11 2.99
N LYS A 57 9.86 5.07 3.58
CA LYS A 57 10.32 5.96 4.64
C LYS A 57 9.58 5.58 5.90
N ILE A 58 10.33 5.22 6.94
CA ILE A 58 9.76 4.98 8.26
C ILE A 58 10.21 6.04 9.24
N ARG A 59 9.34 6.38 10.18
CA ARG A 59 9.60 7.35 11.23
C ARG A 59 9.45 6.70 12.58
N ASN A 60 10.39 6.98 13.47
CA ASN A 60 10.27 6.60 14.86
C ASN A 60 9.24 7.52 15.55
N THR A 61 8.20 6.95 16.15
CA THR A 61 7.09 7.68 16.77
C THR A 61 7.52 8.42 18.03
N ASN A 62 8.57 7.95 18.72
CA ASN A 62 9.03 8.45 20.00
C ASN A 62 10.02 9.61 19.86
N ASN A 63 11.00 9.48 18.96
CA ASN A 63 12.09 10.46 18.78
C ASN A 63 12.09 11.18 17.42
N LYS A 64 11.20 10.79 16.50
CA LYS A 64 11.04 11.36 15.14
C LYS A 64 12.20 11.11 14.18
N ASN A 65 13.16 10.25 14.53
CA ASN A 65 14.21 9.80 13.61
C ASN A 65 13.60 9.12 12.38
N ILE A 66 14.32 9.21 11.26
CA ILE A 66 13.87 8.68 9.97
C ILE A 66 14.87 7.63 9.49
N LEU A 67 14.35 6.51 8.98
CA LEU A 67 15.11 5.56 8.19
C LEU A 67 14.59 5.57 6.75
N PHE A 68 15.49 5.87 5.81
CA PHE A 68 15.20 5.92 4.38
C PHE A 68 16.50 5.73 3.56
N PRO A 69 16.45 5.01 2.43
CA PRO A 69 15.34 4.17 2.00
C PRO A 69 15.38 2.82 2.74
N ILE A 70 14.22 2.29 3.12
CA ILE A 70 14.10 0.94 3.66
C ILE A 70 13.18 0.10 2.76
N GLY A 71 13.58 -1.14 2.47
CA GLY A 71 12.78 -2.06 1.64
C GLY A 71 11.71 -2.80 2.43
N SER A 72 10.65 -3.24 1.74
CA SER A 72 9.56 -4.01 2.36
C SER A 72 10.06 -5.30 3.03
N THR A 73 11.04 -6.00 2.45
CA THR A 73 11.68 -7.17 3.07
C THR A 73 12.37 -6.84 4.40
N CYS A 74 12.88 -5.63 4.58
CA CYS A 74 13.48 -5.22 5.85
C CYS A 74 12.42 -4.87 6.88
N ILE A 75 11.36 -4.16 6.49
CA ILE A 75 10.25 -3.84 7.39
C ILE A 75 9.52 -5.12 7.82
N LYS A 76 9.31 -6.10 6.94
CA LYS A 76 8.72 -7.41 7.27
C LYS A 76 9.46 -8.18 8.37
N LYS A 77 10.75 -7.90 8.58
CA LYS A 77 11.52 -8.51 9.68
C LYS A 77 11.16 -7.93 11.05
N PHE A 78 10.41 -6.85 11.11
CA PHE A 78 9.94 -6.27 12.37
C PHE A 78 8.88 -7.17 13.01
N GLY A 79 8.31 -8.13 12.26
CA GLY A 79 7.32 -9.08 12.78
C GLY A 79 6.03 -8.41 13.23
N ARG A 80 5.68 -7.31 12.55
CA ARG A 80 4.56 -6.44 12.89
C ARG A 80 3.48 -6.52 11.83
N ASP A 81 2.39 -7.21 12.17
CA ASP A 81 1.26 -7.45 11.28
C ASP A 81 0.67 -6.14 10.72
N ASP A 82 0.62 -5.08 11.54
CA ASP A 82 0.12 -3.77 11.14
C ASP A 82 0.96 -3.14 10.01
N LEU A 83 2.29 -3.22 10.10
CA LEU A 83 3.18 -2.73 9.05
C LEU A 83 3.13 -3.63 7.81
N ASP A 84 3.05 -4.95 8.00
CA ASP A 84 2.97 -5.90 6.89
C ASP A 84 1.69 -5.72 6.07
N GLU A 85 0.57 -5.44 6.74
CA GLU A 85 -0.68 -5.07 6.08
C GLU A 85 -0.55 -3.76 5.30
N GLU A 86 0.04 -2.72 5.89
CA GLU A 86 0.23 -1.42 5.23
C GLU A 86 1.12 -1.55 3.98
N LEU A 87 2.23 -2.30 4.08
CA LEU A 87 3.07 -2.64 2.93
C LEU A 87 2.28 -3.33 1.82
N SER A 88 1.43 -4.31 2.18
CA SER A 88 0.63 -5.04 1.20
C SER A 88 -0.34 -4.12 0.45
N VAL A 89 -0.99 -3.19 1.17
CA VAL A 89 -1.87 -2.20 0.57
C VAL A 89 -1.09 -1.28 -0.37
N MET A 90 0.09 -0.79 0.03
CA MET A 90 0.94 0.05 -0.81
C MET A 90 1.41 -0.69 -2.08
N GLU A 91 1.92 -1.91 -1.95
CA GLU A 91 2.36 -2.73 -3.10
C GLU A 91 1.21 -3.00 -4.08
N GLN A 92 -0.01 -3.26 -3.59
CA GLN A 92 -1.20 -3.39 -4.43
C GLN A 92 -1.59 -2.07 -5.10
N MET A 93 -1.45 -0.94 -4.41
CA MET A 93 -1.67 0.37 -4.98
C MET A 93 -0.71 0.63 -6.15
N PHE A 94 0.59 0.34 -6.01
CA PHE A 94 1.56 0.46 -7.12
C PHE A 94 1.21 -0.45 -8.28
N SER A 95 0.84 -1.71 -8.01
CA SER A 95 0.37 -2.64 -9.05
C SER A 95 -0.82 -2.08 -9.84
N LEU A 96 -1.79 -1.47 -9.15
CA LEU A 96 -2.91 -0.77 -9.76
C LEU A 96 -2.47 0.43 -10.59
N LEU A 97 -1.58 1.27 -10.05
CA LEU A 97 -1.05 2.45 -10.76
C LEU A 97 -0.38 2.03 -12.07
N HIS A 98 0.47 1.00 -12.06
CA HIS A 98 1.08 0.48 -13.27
C HIS A 98 0.09 -0.14 -14.25
N ALA A 99 -0.95 -0.81 -13.76
CA ALA A 99 -2.01 -1.31 -14.61
C ALA A 99 -2.74 -0.16 -15.34
N VAL A 100 -2.94 0.98 -14.64
CA VAL A 100 -3.47 2.21 -15.26
C VAL A 100 -2.51 2.75 -16.33
N GLU A 101 -1.22 2.81 -16.04
CA GLU A 101 -0.19 3.28 -16.99
C GLU A 101 -0.11 2.42 -18.24
N ARG A 102 -0.25 1.09 -18.09
CA ARG A 102 -0.29 0.14 -19.21
C ARG A 102 -1.64 0.09 -19.92
N HIS A 103 -2.60 0.94 -19.53
CA HIS A 103 -3.96 0.94 -20.05
C HIS A 103 -4.66 -0.42 -19.95
N GLU A 104 -4.36 -1.19 -18.90
CA GLU A 104 -5.01 -2.46 -18.64
C GLU A 104 -6.48 -2.26 -18.27
N ARG A 105 -7.31 -3.26 -18.61
CA ARG A 105 -8.68 -3.31 -18.14
C ARG A 105 -8.71 -3.71 -16.66
N ILE A 106 -8.96 -2.74 -15.79
CA ILE A 106 -9.05 -2.96 -14.35
C ILE A 106 -10.44 -3.47 -13.99
N GLU A 107 -10.48 -4.62 -13.33
CA GLU A 107 -11.70 -5.31 -12.89
C GLU A 107 -11.62 -5.60 -11.39
N LEU A 108 -12.77 -5.65 -10.71
CA LEU A 108 -12.85 -5.98 -9.29
C LEU A 108 -12.52 -7.46 -9.06
N SER A 109 -11.23 -7.76 -8.89
CA SER A 109 -10.68 -9.12 -8.76
C SER A 109 -9.47 -9.13 -7.84
N SER A 110 -9.07 -10.31 -7.35
CA SER A 110 -7.87 -10.48 -6.51
C SER A 110 -6.56 -10.14 -7.21
N LYS A 111 -6.55 -10.00 -8.55
CA LYS A 111 -5.41 -9.50 -9.30
C LYS A 111 -5.09 -8.04 -8.93
N TYR A 112 -6.13 -7.24 -8.67
CA TYR A 112 -6.01 -5.79 -8.52
C TYR A 112 -6.47 -5.27 -7.16
N PHE A 113 -7.34 -6.00 -6.47
CA PHE A 113 -7.98 -5.55 -5.25
C PHE A 113 -7.86 -6.57 -4.13
N SER A 114 -7.81 -6.07 -2.91
CA SER A 114 -8.01 -6.81 -1.66
C SER A 114 -9.04 -6.08 -0.80
N ARG A 115 -9.52 -6.74 0.27
CA ARG A 115 -10.43 -6.10 1.24
C ARG A 115 -9.80 -4.86 1.87
N LYS A 116 -8.54 -4.98 2.29
CA LYS A 116 -7.76 -3.91 2.90
C LYS A 116 -7.52 -2.74 1.94
N LEU A 117 -7.30 -3.02 0.66
CA LEU A 117 -7.20 -1.96 -0.34
C LEU A 117 -8.53 -1.23 -0.55
N LEU A 118 -9.66 -1.94 -0.54
CA LEU A 118 -10.98 -1.30 -0.63
C LEU A 118 -11.26 -0.43 0.60
N GLU A 119 -10.89 -0.90 1.79
CA GLU A 119 -10.97 -0.15 3.05
C GLU A 119 -10.08 1.09 3.02
N TYR A 120 -8.82 0.94 2.60
CA TYR A 120 -7.91 2.08 2.41
C TYR A 120 -8.48 3.13 1.44
N LEU A 121 -9.08 2.70 0.31
CA LEU A 121 -9.70 3.64 -0.64
C LEU A 121 -10.88 4.38 0.00
N TYR A 122 -11.66 3.72 0.85
CA TYR A 122 -12.71 4.36 1.62
C TYR A 122 -12.15 5.38 2.62
N ASP A 123 -11.13 5.01 3.39
CA ASP A 123 -10.47 5.90 4.37
C ASP A 123 -9.79 7.13 3.73
N LYS A 124 -9.53 7.07 2.42
CA LYS A 124 -9.01 8.20 1.62
C LYS A 124 -10.11 9.00 0.91
N ASP A 125 -11.36 8.84 1.31
CA ASP A 125 -12.54 9.53 0.76
C ASP A 125 -12.69 9.36 -0.77
N VAL A 126 -12.21 8.24 -1.32
CA VAL A 126 -12.27 7.99 -2.77
C VAL A 126 -13.72 7.83 -3.24
N PHE A 127 -14.58 7.29 -2.37
CA PHE A 127 -16.01 7.09 -2.65
C PHE A 127 -16.81 8.32 -2.22
N VAL A 128 -16.93 9.31 -3.10
CA VAL A 128 -17.62 10.57 -2.77
C VAL A 128 -19.15 10.39 -2.66
N PRO A 129 -19.81 10.95 -1.62
CA PRO A 129 -21.26 11.04 -1.50
C PRO A 129 -21.96 11.58 -2.76
N ASN A 130 -22.95 10.85 -3.26
CA ASN A 130 -23.75 11.25 -4.42
C ASN A 130 -25.11 10.54 -4.45
N LYS A 131 -26.00 10.95 -5.36
CA LYS A 131 -27.36 10.39 -5.45
C LYS A 131 -27.43 8.87 -5.76
N PHE A 132 -26.35 8.26 -6.23
CA PHE A 132 -26.31 6.83 -6.58
C PHE A 132 -25.80 5.93 -5.43
N ASN A 133 -25.33 6.54 -4.36
CA ASN A 133 -24.91 5.87 -3.12
C ASN A 133 -25.64 6.46 -1.89
N ASP A 134 -26.83 7.03 -2.10
CA ASP A 134 -27.66 7.64 -1.06
C ASP A 134 -26.95 8.74 -0.26
N PHE A 135 -26.05 9.47 -0.93
CA PHE A 135 -25.21 10.51 -0.35
C PHE A 135 -24.31 10.01 0.79
N ASP A 136 -23.88 8.76 0.71
CA ASP A 136 -22.94 8.15 1.63
C ASP A 136 -21.91 7.29 0.87
N GLY A 137 -20.64 7.68 0.95
CA GLY A 137 -19.52 6.96 0.33
C GLY A 137 -19.37 5.53 0.83
N TYR A 138 -19.75 5.28 2.08
CA TYR A 138 -19.71 3.96 2.71
C TYR A 138 -20.55 2.94 1.93
N ASN A 139 -21.68 3.38 1.33
CA ASN A 139 -22.54 2.49 0.55
C ASN A 139 -21.86 1.95 -0.72
N ASP A 140 -20.94 2.71 -1.33
CA ASP A 140 -20.16 2.21 -2.47
C ASP A 140 -19.02 1.29 -2.01
N TYR A 141 -18.37 1.59 -0.89
CA TYR A 141 -17.39 0.70 -0.26
C TYR A 141 -18.00 -0.65 0.09
N GLU A 142 -19.10 -0.66 0.85
CA GLU A 142 -19.80 -1.88 1.27
C GLU A 142 -20.31 -2.68 0.07
N PHE A 143 -20.82 -1.98 -0.95
CA PHE A 143 -21.24 -2.61 -2.20
C PHE A 143 -20.07 -3.33 -2.86
N LEU A 144 -18.93 -2.67 -3.06
CA LEU A 144 -17.74 -3.27 -3.66
C LEU A 144 -17.22 -4.45 -2.84
N LEU A 145 -17.15 -4.30 -1.51
CA LEU A 145 -16.72 -5.36 -0.60
C LEU A 145 -17.61 -6.60 -0.73
N LYS A 146 -18.94 -6.41 -0.80
CA LYS A 146 -19.90 -7.49 -1.01
C LYS A 146 -19.71 -8.18 -2.36
N ILE A 147 -19.51 -7.43 -3.45
CA ILE A 147 -19.27 -8.02 -4.78
C ILE A 147 -17.90 -8.75 -4.83
N PHE A 148 -16.88 -8.18 -4.20
CA PHE A 148 -15.55 -8.79 -4.11
C PHE A 148 -15.62 -10.14 -3.39
N ASN A 149 -16.36 -10.21 -2.28
CA ASN A 149 -16.51 -11.41 -1.45
C ASN A 149 -17.43 -12.49 -2.02
N LYS A 150 -18.18 -12.23 -3.10
CA LYS A 150 -19.01 -13.28 -3.74
C LYS A 150 -18.13 -14.40 -4.25
N VAL A 151 -18.38 -15.62 -3.77
CA VAL A 151 -17.69 -16.85 -4.19
C VAL A 151 -18.05 -17.19 -5.64
N ASN A 152 -19.34 -17.26 -5.95
CA ASN A 152 -19.82 -17.50 -7.31
C ASN A 152 -19.99 -16.17 -8.05
N LYS A 153 -19.11 -15.92 -9.04
CA LYS A 153 -19.15 -14.71 -9.85
C LYS A 153 -20.34 -14.69 -10.84
N ALA A 154 -20.95 -15.84 -11.14
CA ALA A 154 -22.16 -15.90 -11.97
C ALA A 154 -23.39 -15.27 -11.28
N ASP A 155 -23.36 -15.14 -9.94
CA ASP A 155 -24.44 -14.52 -9.17
C ASP A 155 -24.35 -12.98 -9.13
N ILE A 156 -23.45 -12.39 -9.93
CA ILE A 156 -23.33 -10.95 -10.09
C ILE A 156 -24.21 -10.55 -11.26
N SER A 157 -25.28 -9.82 -10.97
CA SER A 157 -26.19 -9.31 -12.01
C SER A 157 -25.50 -8.29 -12.91
N GLU A 158 -26.02 -8.12 -14.12
CA GLU A 158 -25.52 -7.10 -15.06
C GLU A 158 -25.57 -5.69 -14.46
N ALA A 159 -26.60 -5.38 -13.67
CA ALA A 159 -26.70 -4.11 -12.94
C ALA A 159 -25.57 -3.93 -11.92
N GLN A 160 -25.20 -4.98 -11.18
CA GLN A 160 -24.07 -4.96 -10.24
C GLN A 160 -22.73 -4.81 -10.97
N HIS A 161 -22.56 -5.47 -12.11
CA HIS A 161 -21.39 -5.27 -12.97
C HIS A 161 -21.28 -3.82 -13.44
N ARG A 162 -22.38 -3.24 -13.95
CA ARG A 162 -22.41 -1.83 -14.38
C ARG A 162 -22.08 -0.87 -13.23
N LYS A 163 -22.65 -1.08 -12.03
CA LYS A 163 -22.32 -0.27 -10.84
C LYS A 163 -20.85 -0.40 -10.45
N THR A 164 -20.31 -1.62 -10.41
CA THR A 164 -18.89 -1.89 -10.10
C THR A 164 -17.97 -1.15 -11.06
N THR A 165 -18.20 -1.29 -12.37
CA THR A 165 -17.43 -0.61 -13.41
C THR A 165 -17.54 0.91 -13.28
N ALA A 166 -18.73 1.44 -12.99
CA ALA A 166 -18.93 2.88 -12.81
C ALA A 166 -18.11 3.41 -11.62
N ILE A 167 -18.08 2.72 -10.48
CA ILE A 167 -17.29 3.14 -9.31
C ILE A 167 -15.79 3.09 -9.63
N ILE A 168 -15.31 2.00 -10.26
CA ILE A 168 -13.90 1.90 -10.67
C ILE A 168 -13.53 3.07 -11.59
N MET A 169 -14.35 3.35 -12.60
CA MET A 169 -14.04 4.36 -13.60
C MET A 169 -14.19 5.80 -13.10
N LYS A 170 -15.13 6.08 -12.21
CA LYS A 170 -15.49 7.45 -11.80
C LYS A 170 -14.90 7.85 -10.45
N SER A 171 -14.51 6.89 -9.62
CA SER A 171 -13.97 7.15 -8.28
C SER A 171 -12.53 6.68 -8.17
N ILE A 172 -12.28 5.39 -8.41
CA ILE A 172 -10.95 4.79 -8.16
C ILE A 172 -9.93 5.25 -9.21
N LEU A 173 -10.24 5.15 -10.50
CA LEU A 173 -9.31 5.55 -11.56
C LEU A 173 -8.87 7.02 -11.50
N PRO A 174 -9.77 8.00 -11.27
CA PRO A 174 -9.38 9.40 -11.08
C PRO A 174 -8.42 9.59 -9.91
N TYR A 175 -8.69 8.94 -8.77
CA TYR A 175 -7.80 8.97 -7.61
C TYR A 175 -6.41 8.43 -7.96
N LEU A 176 -6.34 7.24 -8.55
CA LEU A 176 -5.06 6.63 -8.97
C LEU A 176 -4.28 7.54 -9.93
N ARG A 177 -4.95 8.14 -10.91
CA ARG A 177 -4.32 9.09 -11.86
C ARG A 177 -3.79 10.34 -11.16
N SER A 178 -4.51 10.89 -10.19
CA SER A 178 -4.00 12.03 -9.41
C SER A 178 -2.75 11.67 -8.62
N LYS A 179 -2.68 10.45 -8.07
CA LYS A 179 -1.49 9.95 -7.36
C LYS A 179 -0.29 9.79 -8.30
N LEU A 180 -0.48 9.24 -9.50
CA LEU A 180 0.56 9.19 -10.54
C LEU A 180 1.12 10.58 -10.88
N LEU A 181 0.26 11.60 -10.97
CA LEU A 181 0.69 12.97 -11.27
C LEU A 181 1.53 13.59 -10.13
N ILE A 182 1.29 13.19 -8.88
CA ILE A 182 2.06 13.66 -7.72
C ILE A 182 3.41 12.94 -7.66
N LEU A 183 3.45 11.63 -7.92
CA LEU A 183 4.67 10.82 -7.88
C LEU A 183 5.65 11.10 -9.02
N ARG A 184 5.20 11.78 -10.09
CA ARG A 184 6.03 12.18 -11.24
C ARG A 184 6.66 13.58 -11.11
N LYS A 185 6.50 14.24 -9.97
CA LYS A 185 7.14 15.54 -9.65
C LYS A 185 8.28 15.33 -8.67
#